data_AF-A0A4W6F8U6-F1
#
_entry.id   AF-A0A4W6F8U6-F1
#
_cell.length_a   1.000
_cell.length_b   1.000
_cell.length_c   1.000
_cell.angle_alpha   90.00
_cell.angle_beta   90.00
_cell.angle_gamma   90.00
#
_symmetry.space_group_name_H-M   'P 1'
#
loop_
_entity.id
_entity.type
_entity.pdbx_description
1 polymer ?
#
loop_
_entity_poly.entity_id
_entity_poly.type
_entity_poly.pdbx_seq_one_letter_code
_entity_poly.pdbx_strand_id
1 'polypeptide(L)'
;MMFACCLPALLVFILIFMETQITTLIVSKKERMLVKGSGFHLDLLLIVVLGGTSALFGLPWMAAATVRSVTHVNALTVMSKAVAPGDKPRIQEVKEQRVTGLLVAIMVGLSIVIGDLLRQIPLAVLFGIFLYMGVMSLNGIQLTERMMLLLMPPKYHPDHTYVRKVRTLRMHLFTCIQLVCLAVLWAVMSTQASLAFPFVLILTIPVKMCVLRRIFTAREMACLDADDAEPKFDERECHDEYSEMHMPV
;
A
#
# COMPACT_ATOMS: atom_id res chain seq x y z
N MET A 1 -30.36 -4.44 23.85
CA MET A 1 -29.66 -4.93 22.64
C MET A 1 -28.92 -3.84 21.86
N MET A 2 -29.39 -2.58 21.84
CA MET A 2 -28.71 -1.49 21.09
C MET A 2 -27.29 -1.17 21.59
N PHE A 3 -27.03 -1.19 22.91
CA PHE A 3 -25.69 -0.95 23.46
C PHE A 3 -24.67 -2.03 23.11
N ALA A 4 -25.12 -3.27 22.85
CA ALA A 4 -24.23 -4.36 22.45
C ALA A 4 -23.67 -4.15 21.02
N CYS A 5 -24.35 -3.35 20.19
CA CYS A 5 -23.91 -3.02 18.83
C CYS A 5 -22.66 -2.12 18.81
N CYS A 6 -22.31 -1.47 19.92
CA CYS A 6 -21.10 -0.64 20.02
C CYS A 6 -19.82 -1.47 19.80
N LEU A 7 -19.80 -2.73 20.26
CA LEU A 7 -18.64 -3.60 20.18
C LEU A 7 -18.31 -4.04 18.73
N PRO A 8 -19.26 -4.57 17.92
CA PRO A 8 -19.00 -4.84 16.51
C PRO A 8 -18.79 -3.55 15.70
N ALA A 9 -19.47 -2.45 16.03
CA ALA A 9 -19.24 -1.17 15.36
C ALA A 9 -17.82 -0.64 15.56
N LEU A 10 -17.28 -0.75 16.78
CA LEU A 10 -15.89 -0.40 17.07
C LEU A 10 -14.91 -1.29 16.28
N LEU A 11 -15.20 -2.59 16.16
CA LEU A 11 -14.36 -3.51 15.41
C LEU A 11 -14.34 -3.17 13.90
N VAL A 12 -15.50 -2.88 13.32
CA VAL A 12 -15.62 -2.42 11.92
C VAL A 12 -14.92 -1.08 11.71
N PHE A 13 -15.03 -0.16 12.67
CA PHE A 13 -14.33 1.12 12.62
C PHE A 13 -12.80 0.93 12.59
N ILE A 14 -12.25 0.05 13.44
CA ILE A 14 -10.81 -0.24 13.47
C ILE A 14 -10.35 -0.87 12.14
N LEU A 15 -11.15 -1.78 11.57
CA LEU A 15 -10.87 -2.37 10.25
C LEU A 15 -10.78 -1.30 9.16
N ILE A 16 -11.81 -0.46 9.04
CA ILE A 16 -11.87 0.60 8.05
C ILE A 16 -10.75 1.62 8.27
N PHE A 17 -10.48 2.00 9.52
CA PHE A 17 -9.39 2.90 9.86
C PHE A 17 -8.05 2.35 9.39
N MET A 18 -7.74 1.09 9.71
CA MET A 18 -6.46 0.49 9.34
C MET A 18 -6.32 0.31 7.83
N GLU A 19 -7.36 -0.16 7.15
CA GLU A 19 -7.34 -0.36 5.69
C GLU A 19 -7.17 0.97 4.93
N THR A 20 -7.90 2.01 5.34
CA THR A 20 -7.80 3.35 4.75
C THR A 20 -6.43 3.95 4.99
N GLN A 21 -5.92 3.93 6.23
CA GLN A 21 -4.63 4.57 6.53
C GLN A 21 -3.47 3.87 5.83
N ILE A 22 -3.46 2.52 5.80
CA ILE A 22 -2.44 1.76 5.07
C ILE A 22 -2.54 2.06 3.57
N THR A 23 -3.75 2.09 3.00
CA THR A 23 -3.95 2.40 1.59
C THR A 23 -3.45 3.80 1.23
N THR A 24 -3.79 4.79 2.05
CA THR A 24 -3.36 6.18 1.82
C THR A 24 -1.85 6.33 1.98
N LEU A 25 -1.21 5.67 2.95
CA LEU A 25 0.25 5.65 3.08
C LEU A 25 0.94 5.01 1.86
N ILE A 26 0.40 3.90 1.34
CA ILE A 26 0.96 3.24 0.15
C ILE A 26 0.81 4.12 -1.10
N VAL A 27 -0.30 4.84 -1.22
CA VAL A 27 -0.56 5.75 -2.35
C VAL A 27 0.28 7.01 -2.25
N SER A 28 0.48 7.54 -1.04
CA SER A 28 1.17 8.79 -0.77
C SER A 28 2.68 8.65 -0.57
N LYS A 29 3.26 7.50 -0.94
CA LYS A 29 4.72 7.29 -0.90
C LYS A 29 5.48 8.39 -1.63
N LYS A 30 6.57 8.87 -1.00
CA LYS A 30 7.47 9.90 -1.55
C LYS A 30 8.06 9.53 -2.91
N GLU A 31 8.28 8.24 -3.16
CA GLU A 31 8.75 7.69 -4.45
C GLU A 31 7.86 8.06 -5.65
N ARG A 32 6.58 8.37 -5.41
CA ARG A 32 5.61 8.72 -6.45
C ARG A 32 5.61 10.20 -6.81
N MET A 33 6.41 11.03 -6.14
CA MET A 33 6.59 12.45 -6.46
C MET A 33 5.25 13.21 -6.57
N LEU A 34 4.33 12.94 -5.65
CA LEU A 34 3.03 13.64 -5.58
C LEU A 34 3.25 15.09 -5.17
N VAL A 35 2.48 16.00 -5.77
CA VAL A 35 2.65 17.44 -5.62
C VAL A 35 1.60 18.01 -4.66
N LYS A 36 0.38 17.48 -4.66
CA LYS A 36 -0.66 17.87 -3.70
C LYS A 36 -0.51 17.03 -2.44
N GLY A 37 -0.54 17.69 -1.29
CA GLY A 37 -0.48 17.03 0.02
C GLY A 37 -1.60 16.00 0.22
N SER A 38 -1.38 15.07 1.15
CA SER A 38 -2.32 14.00 1.50
C SER A 38 -3.28 14.45 2.61
N GLY A 39 -4.54 13.99 2.53
CA GLY A 39 -5.61 14.39 3.45
C GLY A 39 -6.07 13.26 4.37
N PHE A 40 -5.19 12.68 5.19
CA PHE A 40 -5.48 11.50 6.01
C PHE A 40 -6.72 11.65 6.92
N HIS A 41 -6.84 12.77 7.63
CA HIS A 41 -7.97 13.00 8.53
C HIS A 41 -9.28 13.23 7.80
N LEU A 42 -9.23 13.96 6.68
CA LEU A 42 -10.40 14.27 5.89
C LEU A 42 -10.96 13.00 5.22
N ASP A 43 -10.08 12.13 4.73
CA ASP A 43 -10.45 10.85 4.13
C ASP A 43 -11.12 9.93 5.15
N LEU A 44 -10.56 9.83 6.36
CA LEU A 44 -11.17 9.07 7.45
C LEU A 44 -12.56 9.61 7.83
N LEU A 45 -12.69 10.92 8.01
CA LEU A 45 -13.97 11.54 8.34
C LEU A 45 -15.02 11.24 7.26
N LEU A 46 -14.64 11.37 5.99
CA LEU A 46 -15.53 11.19 4.87
C LEU A 46 -16.00 9.73 4.74
N ILE A 47 -15.10 8.76 4.85
CA ILE A 47 -15.45 7.32 4.78
C ILE A 47 -16.35 6.92 5.96
N VAL A 48 -16.08 7.41 7.17
CA VAL A 48 -16.87 7.06 8.36
C VAL A 48 -18.26 7.69 8.29
N VAL A 49 -18.36 8.96 7.88
CA VAL A 49 -19.66 9.65 7.73
C VAL A 49 -20.48 8.99 6.63
N LEU A 50 -19.90 8.73 5.45
CA LEU A 50 -20.60 8.06 4.34
C LEU A 50 -20.95 6.60 4.68
N GLY A 51 -20.09 5.89 5.38
CA GLY A 51 -20.37 4.53 5.86
C GLY A 51 -21.51 4.52 6.87
N GLY A 52 -21.52 5.47 7.81
CA GLY A 52 -22.58 5.64 8.79
C GLY A 52 -23.93 5.98 8.15
N THR A 53 -23.97 6.90 7.18
CA THR A 53 -25.20 7.22 6.44
C THR A 53 -25.65 6.05 5.57
N SER A 54 -24.73 5.34 4.91
CA SER A 54 -25.04 4.13 4.12
C SER A 54 -25.71 3.05 4.98
N ALA A 55 -25.21 2.85 6.21
CA ALA A 55 -25.80 1.90 7.15
C ALA A 55 -27.24 2.28 7.55
N LEU A 56 -27.58 3.57 7.64
CA LEU A 56 -28.97 4.03 7.90
C LEU A 56 -29.92 3.66 6.77
N PHE A 57 -29.43 3.65 5.52
CA PHE A 57 -30.20 3.26 4.33
C PHE A 57 -30.14 1.75 4.04
N GLY A 58 -29.49 0.95 4.89
CA GLY A 58 -29.33 -0.50 4.68
C GLY A 58 -28.35 -0.87 3.56
N LEU A 59 -27.51 0.08 3.12
CA LEU A 59 -26.46 -0.13 2.12
C LEU A 59 -25.19 -0.66 2.78
N PRO A 60 -24.35 -1.43 2.06
CA PRO A 60 -23.06 -1.88 2.59
C PRO A 60 -22.13 -0.69 2.84
N TRP A 61 -21.33 -0.77 3.90
CA TRP A 61 -20.23 0.18 4.10
C TRP A 61 -19.13 -0.04 3.06
N MET A 62 -18.39 1.02 2.76
CA MET A 62 -17.27 1.00 1.82
C MET A 62 -15.96 1.27 2.57
N ALA A 63 -14.89 0.61 2.15
CA ALA A 63 -13.52 0.85 2.61
C ALA A 63 -12.61 1.18 1.42
N ALA A 64 -11.46 1.78 1.69
CA ALA A 64 -10.49 2.12 0.66
C ALA A 64 -9.83 0.84 0.10
N ALA A 65 -9.95 0.60 -1.20
CA ALA A 65 -9.42 -0.61 -1.83
C ALA A 65 -7.96 -0.41 -2.30
N THR A 66 -6.99 -1.01 -1.62
CA THR A 66 -5.55 -0.79 -1.88
C THR A 66 -5.13 -1.08 -3.32
N VAL A 67 -5.43 -2.27 -3.85
CA VAL A 67 -5.03 -2.66 -5.21
C VAL A 67 -5.67 -1.72 -6.25
N ARG A 68 -6.95 -1.40 -6.07
CA ARG A 68 -7.67 -0.47 -6.96
C ARG A 68 -7.03 0.93 -6.93
N SER A 69 -6.77 1.47 -5.74
CA SER A 69 -6.16 2.80 -5.59
C SER A 69 -4.75 2.85 -6.18
N VAL A 70 -3.92 1.82 -5.96
CA VAL A 70 -2.58 1.73 -6.54
C VAL A 70 -2.64 1.64 -8.07
N THR A 71 -3.49 0.79 -8.63
CA THR A 71 -3.62 0.67 -10.09
C THR A 71 -4.15 1.94 -10.74
N HIS A 72 -5.09 2.63 -10.11
CA HIS A 72 -5.59 3.93 -10.59
C HIS A 72 -4.47 4.98 -10.61
N VAL A 73 -3.64 5.03 -9.57
CA VAL A 73 -2.48 5.94 -9.51
C VAL A 73 -1.42 5.55 -10.55
N ASN A 74 -1.14 4.26 -10.71
CA ASN A 74 -0.22 3.76 -11.72
C ASN A 74 -0.68 4.11 -13.15
N ALA A 75 -1.98 4.07 -13.42
CA ALA A 75 -2.56 4.50 -14.71
C ALA A 75 -2.40 6.00 -14.98
N LEU A 76 -2.24 6.81 -13.92
CA LEU A 76 -2.02 8.25 -13.99
C LEU A 76 -0.53 8.63 -13.91
N THR A 77 0.36 7.65 -13.75
CA THR A 77 1.80 7.87 -13.59
C THR A 77 2.47 7.98 -14.96
N VAL A 78 3.22 9.07 -15.17
CA VAL A 78 4.01 9.30 -16.37
C VAL A 78 5.45 8.85 -16.11
N MET A 79 5.91 7.87 -16.89
CA MET A 79 7.29 7.39 -16.84
C MET A 79 8.17 8.21 -17.80
N SER A 80 9.41 8.50 -17.39
CA SER A 80 10.37 9.23 -18.22
C SER A 80 10.67 8.50 -19.54
N LYS A 81 10.65 9.24 -20.64
CA LYS A 81 10.99 8.76 -21.99
C LYS A 81 12.50 8.81 -22.30
N ALA A 82 13.26 9.60 -21.55
CA ALA A 82 14.67 9.83 -21.77
C ALA A 82 15.48 8.92 -20.85
N VAL A 83 15.79 7.73 -21.36
CA VAL A 83 16.54 6.71 -20.66
C VAL A 83 17.71 6.33 -21.55
N ALA A 84 18.95 6.55 -21.09
CA ALA A 84 20.11 5.99 -21.77
C ALA A 84 19.99 4.45 -21.80
N PRO A 85 20.47 3.75 -22.85
CA PRO A 85 20.33 2.29 -22.93
C PRO A 85 20.87 1.62 -21.66
N GLY A 86 19.97 1.06 -20.83
CA GLY A 86 20.32 0.39 -19.57
C GLY A 86 19.82 1.05 -18.27
N ASP A 87 19.32 2.30 -18.30
CA ASP A 87 18.70 2.89 -17.11
C ASP A 87 17.25 2.39 -16.92
N LYS A 88 16.78 2.28 -15.67
CA LYS A 88 15.37 1.96 -15.40
C LYS A 88 14.51 3.22 -15.60
N PRO A 89 13.30 3.12 -16.21
CA PRO A 89 12.41 4.26 -16.36
C PRO A 89 12.05 4.84 -14.98
N ARG A 90 12.36 6.11 -14.76
CA ARG A 90 12.05 6.82 -13.52
C ARG A 90 10.66 7.45 -13.62
N ILE A 91 9.94 7.49 -12.51
CA ILE A 91 8.67 8.20 -12.38
C ILE A 91 8.96 9.69 -12.54
N GLN A 92 8.33 10.34 -13.52
CA GLN A 92 8.53 11.77 -13.78
C GLN A 92 7.49 12.61 -13.03
N GLU A 93 6.22 12.24 -13.16
CA GLU A 93 5.10 12.91 -12.50
C GLU A 93 3.88 11.99 -12.44
N VAL A 94 3.00 12.23 -11.46
CA VAL A 94 1.69 11.60 -11.37
C VAL A 94 0.62 12.65 -11.60
N LYS A 95 -0.29 12.41 -12.54
CA LYS A 95 -1.37 13.37 -12.82
C LYS A 95 -2.48 13.26 -11.77
N GLU A 96 -2.48 14.19 -10.82
CA GLU A 96 -3.47 14.25 -9.75
C GLU A 96 -4.79 14.90 -10.20
N GLN A 97 -5.78 14.06 -10.52
CA GLN A 97 -7.06 14.46 -11.11
C GLN A 97 -8.23 14.01 -10.24
N ARG A 98 -9.26 14.87 -10.11
CA ARG A 98 -10.53 14.51 -9.43
C ARG A 98 -11.57 13.92 -10.39
N VAL A 99 -11.44 14.23 -11.68
CA VAL A 99 -12.44 13.91 -12.71
C VAL A 99 -12.48 12.41 -13.01
N THR A 100 -11.34 11.71 -13.01
CA THR A 100 -11.29 10.28 -13.32
C THR A 100 -12.05 9.46 -12.28
N GLY A 101 -11.83 9.72 -11.00
CA GLY A 101 -12.55 9.06 -9.90
C GLY A 101 -14.06 9.34 -9.96
N LEU A 102 -14.45 10.59 -10.21
CA LEU A 102 -15.85 10.97 -10.36
C LEU A 102 -16.50 10.27 -11.56
N LEU A 103 -15.82 10.22 -12.71
CA LEU A 103 -16.33 9.59 -13.92
C LEU A 103 -16.51 8.08 -13.72
N VAL A 104 -15.56 7.40 -13.08
CA VAL A 104 -15.69 5.98 -12.74
C VAL A 104 -16.89 5.75 -11.82
N ALA A 105 -17.10 6.59 -10.81
CA ALA A 105 -18.26 6.47 -9.91
C ALA A 105 -19.60 6.66 -10.65
N ILE A 106 -19.68 7.65 -11.56
CA ILE A 106 -20.85 7.88 -12.40
C ILE A 106 -21.09 6.69 -13.33
N MET A 107 -20.05 6.14 -13.97
CA MET A 107 -20.18 4.98 -14.86
C MET A 107 -20.62 3.72 -14.09
N VAL A 108 -20.16 3.52 -12.86
CA VAL A 108 -20.66 2.45 -11.99
C VAL A 108 -22.16 2.65 -11.67
N GLY A 109 -22.59 3.89 -11.40
CA GLY A 109 -24.02 4.20 -11.22
C GLY A 109 -24.85 3.93 -12.49
N LEU A 110 -24.31 4.28 -13.66
CA LEU A 110 -24.96 4.07 -14.96
C LEU A 110 -24.95 2.61 -15.43
N SER A 111 -24.20 1.73 -14.76
CA SER A 111 -24.08 0.31 -15.12
C SER A 111 -25.42 -0.43 -15.15
N ILE A 112 -26.41 0.02 -14.38
CA ILE A 112 -27.77 -0.53 -14.37
C ILE A 112 -28.44 -0.37 -15.75
N VAL A 113 -28.21 0.77 -16.42
CA VAL A 113 -28.79 1.06 -17.75
C VAL A 113 -27.99 0.38 -18.87
N ILE A 114 -26.68 0.21 -18.70
CA ILE A 114 -25.77 -0.38 -19.70
C ILE A 114 -25.65 -1.93 -19.50
N GLY A 115 -26.54 -2.53 -18.71
CA GLY A 115 -26.44 -3.95 -18.31
C GLY A 115 -26.37 -4.94 -19.48
N ASP A 116 -27.14 -4.72 -20.54
CA ASP A 116 -27.15 -5.61 -21.73
C ASP A 116 -25.82 -5.62 -22.47
N LEU A 117 -25.12 -4.49 -22.50
CA LEU A 117 -23.78 -4.39 -23.09
C LEU A 117 -22.73 -5.01 -22.16
N LEU A 118 -22.81 -4.75 -20.85
CA LEU A 118 -21.89 -5.32 -19.85
C LEU A 118 -21.96 -6.85 -19.81
N ARG A 119 -23.14 -7.44 -20.05
CA ARG A 119 -23.34 -8.90 -20.07
C ARG A 119 -22.56 -9.60 -21.20
N GLN A 120 -22.21 -8.88 -22.26
CA GLN A 120 -21.41 -9.44 -23.36
C GLN A 120 -19.95 -9.67 -22.96
N ILE A 121 -19.48 -9.07 -21.86
CA ILE A 121 -18.11 -9.18 -21.42
C ILE A 121 -17.92 -10.52 -20.70
N PRO A 122 -17.11 -11.46 -21.23
CA PRO A 122 -16.91 -12.75 -20.60
C PRO A 122 -16.12 -12.60 -19.30
N LEU A 123 -16.52 -13.35 -18.26
CA LEU A 123 -15.86 -13.35 -16.94
C LEU A 123 -14.36 -13.69 -17.02
N ALA A 124 -13.94 -14.50 -18.00
CA ALA A 124 -12.54 -14.84 -18.25
C ALA A 124 -11.67 -13.59 -18.51
N VAL A 125 -12.19 -12.58 -19.21
CA VAL A 125 -11.47 -11.34 -19.49
C VAL A 125 -11.29 -10.52 -18.21
N LEU A 126 -12.31 -10.47 -17.36
CA LEU A 126 -12.24 -9.81 -16.05
C LEU A 126 -11.18 -10.45 -15.15
N PHE A 127 -11.08 -11.77 -15.11
CA PHE A 127 -10.00 -12.45 -14.38
C PHE A 127 -8.61 -12.14 -14.93
N GLY A 128 -8.46 -12.01 -16.26
CA GLY A 128 -7.20 -11.56 -16.86
C GLY A 128 -6.79 -10.16 -16.41
N ILE A 129 -7.75 -9.22 -16.36
CA ILE A 129 -7.51 -7.85 -15.87
C ILE A 129 -7.19 -7.86 -14.37
N PHE A 130 -7.91 -8.65 -13.57
CA PHE A 130 -7.61 -8.80 -12.13
C PHE A 130 -6.23 -9.37 -11.87
N LEU A 131 -5.80 -10.37 -12.65
CA LEU A 131 -4.45 -10.93 -12.55
C LEU A 131 -3.39 -9.87 -12.90
N TYR A 132 -3.60 -9.14 -14.00
CA TYR A 132 -2.72 -8.05 -14.40
C TYR A 132 -2.60 -6.98 -13.31
N MET A 133 -3.73 -6.53 -12.75
CA MET A 133 -3.76 -5.58 -11.64
C MET A 133 -3.04 -6.11 -10.40
N GLY A 134 -3.22 -7.39 -10.08
CA GLY A 134 -2.52 -8.06 -8.99
C GLY A 134 -1.01 -8.03 -9.18
N VAL A 135 -0.52 -8.52 -10.32
CA VAL A 135 0.92 -8.55 -10.64
C VAL A 135 1.52 -7.14 -10.68
N MET A 136 0.85 -6.18 -11.32
CA MET A 136 1.34 -4.81 -11.41
C MET A 136 1.37 -4.11 -10.05
N SER A 137 0.46 -4.44 -9.13
CA SER A 137 0.47 -3.89 -7.77
C SER A 137 1.65 -4.37 -6.91
N LEU A 138 2.28 -5.50 -7.27
CA LEU A 138 3.48 -6.00 -6.60
C LEU A 138 4.75 -5.28 -7.05
N ASN A 139 4.70 -4.56 -8.18
CA ASN A 139 5.82 -3.81 -8.72
C ASN A 139 6.03 -2.52 -7.90
N GLY A 140 7.28 -2.26 -7.49
CA GLY A 140 7.62 -1.17 -6.56
C GLY A 140 7.46 -1.52 -5.08
N ILE A 141 7.17 -2.78 -4.73
CA ILE A 141 7.26 -3.25 -3.34
C ILE A 141 8.66 -3.83 -3.10
N GLN A 142 9.41 -3.21 -2.19
CA GLN A 142 10.77 -3.65 -1.84
C GLN A 142 10.86 -5.12 -1.39
N LEU A 143 9.83 -5.64 -0.72
CA LEU A 143 9.75 -7.07 -0.35
C LEU A 143 9.78 -7.97 -1.59
N THR A 144 9.03 -7.61 -2.64
CA THR A 144 8.99 -8.37 -3.90
C THR A 144 10.34 -8.34 -4.61
N GLU A 145 10.99 -7.18 -4.64
CA GLU A 145 12.34 -7.04 -5.20
C GLU A 145 13.34 -7.92 -4.45
N ARG A 146 13.30 -7.91 -3.12
CA ARG A 146 14.17 -8.74 -2.28
C ARG A 146 13.87 -10.23 -2.36
N MET A 147 12.60 -10.61 -2.56
CA MET A 147 12.25 -12.00 -2.87
C MET A 147 12.88 -12.44 -4.18
N MET A 148 12.86 -11.58 -5.21
CA MET A 148 13.51 -11.87 -6.49
C MET A 148 15.03 -11.99 -6.32
N LEU A 149 15.66 -11.15 -5.49
CA LEU A 149 17.08 -11.23 -5.15
C LEU A 149 17.45 -12.52 -4.40
N LEU A 150 16.54 -13.12 -3.63
CA LEU A 150 16.77 -14.40 -2.97
C LEU A 150 16.95 -15.56 -3.95
N LEU A 151 16.33 -15.45 -5.14
CA LEU A 151 16.45 -16.44 -6.21
C LEU A 151 17.58 -16.12 -7.20
N MET A 152 18.20 -14.94 -7.07
CA MET A 152 19.26 -14.47 -7.98
C MET A 152 20.65 -14.84 -7.42
N PRO A 153 21.61 -15.29 -8.26
CA PRO A 153 22.97 -15.48 -7.79
C PRO A 153 23.60 -14.14 -7.40
N PRO A 154 24.48 -14.09 -6.38
CA PRO A 154 25.07 -12.84 -5.88
C PRO A 154 25.90 -12.09 -6.92
N LYS A 155 26.35 -12.79 -7.98
CA LYS A 155 27.09 -12.21 -9.10
C LYS A 155 26.25 -11.26 -9.97
N TYR A 156 24.94 -11.41 -9.97
CA TYR A 156 24.03 -10.61 -10.80
C TYR A 156 23.24 -9.58 -9.99
N HIS A 157 23.60 -9.34 -8.73
CA HIS A 157 22.87 -8.35 -7.95
C HIS A 157 22.97 -6.96 -8.59
N PRO A 158 21.83 -6.27 -8.79
CA PRO A 158 21.81 -4.91 -9.29
C PRO A 158 22.41 -3.93 -8.28
N ASP A 159 22.88 -2.78 -8.77
CA ASP A 159 23.52 -1.71 -7.98
C ASP A 159 22.51 -0.92 -7.14
N HIS A 160 21.80 -1.58 -6.22
CA HIS A 160 20.96 -0.91 -5.23
C HIS A 160 21.73 -0.64 -3.93
N THR A 161 21.41 0.47 -3.26
CA THR A 161 22.08 0.95 -2.04
C THR A 161 22.10 -0.09 -0.92
N TYR A 162 21.06 -0.92 -0.82
CA TYR A 162 20.94 -1.99 0.16
C TYR A 162 21.86 -3.18 -0.15
N VAL A 163 22.15 -3.49 -1.41
CA VAL A 163 23.06 -4.60 -1.81
C VAL A 163 24.52 -4.29 -1.46
N ARG A 164 24.94 -3.02 -1.57
CA ARG A 164 26.33 -2.61 -1.35
C ARG A 164 26.69 -2.46 0.14
N LYS A 165 25.70 -2.13 0.98
CA LYS A 165 25.93 -1.76 2.40
C LYS A 165 25.73 -2.90 3.39
N VAL A 166 24.92 -3.92 3.08
CA VAL A 166 24.66 -5.05 4.00
C VAL A 166 25.13 -6.39 3.43
N ARG A 167 25.56 -7.30 4.31
CA ARG A 167 25.95 -8.67 3.90
C ARG A 167 24.74 -9.41 3.34
N THR A 168 24.93 -10.13 2.22
CA THR A 168 23.86 -10.89 1.52
C THR A 168 23.13 -11.87 2.44
N LEU A 169 23.83 -12.57 3.33
CA LEU A 169 23.20 -13.48 4.30
C LEU A 169 22.25 -12.77 5.27
N ARG A 170 22.60 -11.56 5.72
CA ARG A 170 21.75 -10.76 6.61
C ARG A 170 20.52 -10.24 5.87
N MET A 171 20.67 -9.87 4.60
CA MET A 171 19.54 -9.51 3.74
C MET A 171 18.58 -10.70 3.57
N HIS A 172 19.06 -11.90 3.26
CA HIS A 172 18.21 -13.08 3.12
C HIS A 172 17.52 -13.47 4.44
N LEU A 173 18.21 -13.35 5.57
CA LEU A 173 17.61 -13.58 6.89
C LEU A 173 16.45 -12.60 7.15
N PHE A 174 16.64 -11.32 6.82
CA PHE A 174 15.60 -10.30 6.95
C PHE A 174 14.37 -10.62 6.08
N THR A 175 14.59 -10.92 4.79
CA THR A 175 13.50 -11.30 3.88
C THR A 175 12.79 -12.58 4.35
N CYS A 176 13.52 -13.56 4.87
CA CYS A 176 12.93 -14.79 5.42
C CYS A 176 12.02 -14.50 6.62
N ILE A 177 12.44 -13.64 7.55
CA ILE A 177 11.60 -13.21 8.68
C ILE A 177 10.33 -12.52 8.17
N GLN A 178 10.44 -11.63 7.16
CA GLN A 178 9.28 -10.97 6.55
C GLN A 178 8.31 -11.98 5.90
N LEU A 179 8.83 -13.01 5.23
CA LEU A 179 8.03 -14.09 4.65
C LEU A 179 7.30 -14.91 5.72
N VAL A 180 7.94 -15.19 6.85
CA VAL A 180 7.29 -15.86 7.99
C VAL A 180 6.16 -15.00 8.54
N CYS A 181 6.38 -13.69 8.73
CA CYS A 181 5.31 -12.78 9.15
C CYS A 181 4.14 -12.74 8.15
N LEU A 182 4.44 -12.71 6.85
CA LEU A 182 3.43 -12.76 5.79
C LEU A 182 2.64 -14.09 5.82
N ALA A 183 3.33 -15.21 6.03
CA ALA A 183 2.68 -16.52 6.15
C ALA A 183 1.76 -16.60 7.38
N VAL A 184 2.15 -16.02 8.51
CA VAL A 184 1.29 -15.91 9.70
C VAL A 184 0.04 -15.07 9.41
N LEU A 185 0.20 -13.90 8.75
CA LEU A 185 -0.92 -13.07 8.34
C LEU A 185 -1.86 -13.79 7.37
N TRP A 186 -1.30 -14.56 6.42
CA TRP A 186 -2.08 -15.35 5.48
C TRP A 186 -2.85 -16.48 6.17
N ALA A 187 -2.23 -17.17 7.12
CA ALA A 187 -2.89 -18.20 7.92
C ALA A 187 -4.07 -17.62 8.72
N VAL A 188 -3.91 -16.44 9.34
CA VAL A 188 -5.01 -15.76 10.04
C VAL A 188 -6.14 -15.40 9.07
N MET A 189 -5.81 -14.84 7.90
CA MET A 189 -6.81 -14.52 6.87
C MET A 189 -7.56 -15.75 6.35
N SER A 190 -6.92 -16.92 6.32
CA SER A 190 -7.56 -18.18 5.88
C SER A 190 -8.54 -18.75 6.92
N THR A 191 -8.56 -18.23 8.14
CA THR A 191 -9.46 -18.69 9.22
C THR A 191 -10.65 -17.77 9.39
N GLN A 192 -11.65 -18.19 10.17
CA GLN A 192 -12.80 -17.35 10.55
C GLN A 192 -12.40 -16.11 11.39
N ALA A 193 -11.15 -16.04 11.85
CA ALA A 193 -10.58 -14.90 12.55
C ALA A 193 -10.05 -13.80 11.62
N SER A 194 -10.45 -13.77 10.34
CA SER A 194 -10.05 -12.72 9.37
C SER A 194 -10.36 -11.30 9.87
N LEU A 195 -11.42 -11.13 10.66
CA LEU A 195 -11.78 -9.87 11.33
C LEU A 195 -10.69 -9.37 12.30
N ALA A 196 -9.82 -10.25 12.79
CA ALA A 196 -8.70 -9.89 13.66
C ALA A 196 -7.45 -9.42 12.89
N PHE A 197 -7.49 -9.43 11.55
CA PHE A 197 -6.35 -9.09 10.70
C PHE A 197 -5.64 -7.77 11.08
N PRO A 198 -6.33 -6.64 11.32
CA PRO A 198 -5.66 -5.39 11.67
C PRO A 198 -4.89 -5.48 12.99
N PHE A 199 -5.40 -6.22 13.97
CA PHE A 199 -4.73 -6.41 15.25
C PHE A 199 -3.45 -7.24 15.10
N VAL A 200 -3.49 -8.30 14.28
CA VAL A 200 -2.30 -9.12 13.99
C VAL A 200 -1.26 -8.32 13.19
N LEU A 201 -1.72 -7.47 12.26
CA LEU A 201 -0.85 -6.57 11.52
C LEU A 201 -0.16 -5.55 12.44
N ILE A 202 -0.92 -4.91 13.35
CA ILE A 202 -0.36 -4.01 14.36
C ILE A 202 0.63 -4.77 15.26
N LEU A 203 0.31 -5.99 15.69
CA LEU A 203 1.19 -6.83 16.51
C LEU A 203 2.49 -7.22 15.80
N THR A 204 2.52 -7.23 14.47
CA THR A 204 3.73 -7.48 13.70
C THR A 204 4.75 -6.32 13.84
N ILE A 205 4.30 -5.10 14.14
CA ILE A 205 5.16 -3.91 14.34
C ILE A 205 6.05 -4.02 15.59
N PRO A 206 5.54 -4.33 16.81
CA PRO A 206 6.40 -4.54 17.97
C PRO A 206 7.26 -5.79 17.80
N VAL A 207 6.78 -6.84 17.11
CA VAL A 207 7.63 -7.98 16.75
C VAL A 207 8.82 -7.52 15.89
N LYS A 208 8.59 -6.65 14.90
CA LYS A 208 9.67 -5.99 14.15
C LYS A 208 10.60 -5.23 15.10
N MET A 209 10.08 -4.37 15.96
CA MET A 209 10.91 -3.55 16.86
C MET A 209 11.69 -4.36 17.90
N CYS A 210 11.17 -5.48 18.41
CA CYS A 210 11.84 -6.27 19.43
C CYS A 210 12.76 -7.36 18.85
N VAL A 211 12.31 -8.05 17.80
CA VAL A 211 13.06 -9.17 17.19
C VAL A 211 14.15 -8.64 16.27
N LEU A 212 13.86 -7.69 15.37
CA LEU A 212 14.88 -7.19 14.45
C LEU A 212 15.94 -6.35 15.16
N ARG A 213 15.58 -5.54 16.17
CA ARG A 213 16.59 -4.76 16.92
C ARG A 213 17.56 -5.64 17.71
N ARG A 214 17.20 -6.89 18.03
CA ARG A 214 18.11 -7.85 18.68
C ARG A 214 19.06 -8.53 17.70
N ILE A 215 18.65 -8.70 16.45
CA ILE A 215 19.39 -9.47 15.44
C ILE A 215 20.23 -8.56 14.53
N PHE A 216 19.76 -7.34 14.25
CA PHE A 216 20.35 -6.40 13.30
C PHE A 216 20.80 -5.10 13.96
N THR A 217 21.88 -4.53 13.45
CA THR A 217 22.37 -3.22 13.90
C THR A 217 21.46 -2.11 13.37
N ALA A 218 21.31 -1.00 14.10
CA ALA A 218 20.48 0.16 13.69
C ALA A 218 20.79 0.64 12.26
N ARG A 219 22.07 0.63 11.88
CA ARG A 219 22.53 1.00 10.53
C ARG A 219 22.08 0.03 9.44
N GLU A 220 22.01 -1.27 9.74
CA GLU A 220 21.55 -2.29 8.79
C GLU A 220 20.03 -2.19 8.60
N MET A 221 19.28 -2.00 9.70
CA MET A 221 17.83 -1.77 9.63
C MET A 221 17.50 -0.51 8.84
N ALA A 222 18.20 0.60 9.10
CA ALA A 222 18.01 1.84 8.33
C ALA A 222 18.29 1.63 6.83
N CYS A 223 19.30 0.84 6.45
CA CYS A 223 19.58 0.54 5.04
C CYS A 223 18.58 -0.46 4.42
N LEU A 224 17.95 -1.31 5.23
CA LEU A 224 16.94 -2.30 4.82
C LEU A 224 15.51 -1.76 4.91
N ASP A 225 15.27 -0.60 5.52
CA ASP A 225 13.95 0.03 5.59
C ASP A 225 13.92 1.40 4.88
N ALA A 226 15.06 1.97 4.48
CA ALA A 226 15.08 3.18 3.68
C ALA A 226 14.41 2.92 2.32
N ASP A 227 13.29 3.62 2.05
CA ASP A 227 12.88 3.96 0.68
C ASP A 227 14.08 4.60 -0.01
N ASP A 228 14.29 4.35 -1.31
CA ASP A 228 15.53 4.58 -2.10
C ASP A 228 16.14 6.01 -2.07
N ALA A 229 15.64 6.92 -1.23
CA ALA A 229 16.37 8.08 -0.76
C ALA A 229 17.59 7.64 0.08
N GLU A 230 18.75 8.20 -0.23
CA GLU A 230 19.96 8.04 0.56
C GLU A 230 19.65 8.17 2.06
N PRO A 231 20.19 7.29 2.93
CA PRO A 231 20.08 7.51 4.36
C PRO A 231 20.81 8.82 4.66
N LYS A 232 20.05 9.91 4.87
CA LYS A 232 20.58 11.13 5.44
C LYS A 232 20.99 10.80 6.87
N PHE A 233 22.26 10.52 7.07
CA PHE A 233 22.89 10.42 8.39
C PHE A 233 23.08 11.84 8.96
N ASP A 234 22.00 12.63 9.02
CA ASP A 234 21.98 13.87 9.77
C ASP A 234 21.13 13.64 11.01
N GLU A 235 21.73 13.87 12.18
CA GLU A 235 21.11 13.78 13.52
C GLU A 235 20.07 14.88 13.76
N ARG A 236 19.19 15.15 12.79
CA ARG A 236 18.11 16.12 12.96
C ARG A 236 16.80 15.39 13.13
N GLU A 237 16.24 15.62 14.31
CA GLU A 237 14.93 15.30 14.85
C GLU A 237 13.92 14.69 13.88
N CYS A 238 13.21 13.69 14.39
CA CYS A 238 12.00 13.10 13.84
C CYS A 238 10.99 14.19 13.40
N HIS A 239 11.18 14.73 12.20
CA HIS A 239 10.24 15.66 11.60
C HIS A 239 9.06 14.85 11.07
N ASP A 240 7.95 14.98 11.78
CA ASP A 240 6.64 14.41 11.48
C ASP A 240 6.24 14.71 10.03
N GLU A 241 5.63 13.76 9.29
CA GLU A 241 5.20 13.96 7.89
C GLU A 241 4.28 15.18 7.70
N TYR A 242 3.67 15.66 8.78
CA TYR A 242 2.90 16.90 8.83
C TYR A 242 3.72 18.19 8.61
N SER A 243 5.02 18.16 8.85
CA SER A 243 5.89 19.35 8.75
C SER A 243 6.37 19.64 7.32
N GLU A 244 6.35 18.65 6.41
CA GLU A 244 6.70 18.86 4.99
C GLU A 244 5.52 19.39 4.15
N MET A 245 4.32 19.52 4.74
CA MET A 245 3.16 20.07 4.03
C MET A 245 3.25 21.59 3.96
N HIS A 246 3.43 22.14 2.76
CA HIS A 246 3.24 23.57 2.50
C HIS A 246 1.77 23.92 2.79
N MET A 247 1.51 24.55 3.93
CA MET A 247 0.20 25.11 4.22
C MET A 247 -0.07 26.21 3.19
N PRO A 248 -1.19 26.15 2.44
CA PRO A 248 -1.60 27.28 1.64
C PRO A 248 -1.91 28.42 2.61
N VAL A 249 -1.13 29.50 2.51
CA VAL A 249 -1.38 30.78 3.19
C VAL A 249 -2.57 31.47 2.54
#